data_AF-A0A962Z954-F1
#
_entry.id   AF-A0A962Z954-F1
#
_cell.length_a   1.000
_cell.length_b   1.000
_cell.length_c   1.000
_cell.angle_alpha   90.00
_cell.angle_beta   90.00
_cell.angle_gamma   90.00
#
_symmetry.space_group_name_H-M   'P 1'
#
loop_
_entity.id
_entity.type
_entity.pdbx_description
1 polymer ?
#
loop_
_entity_poly.entity_id
_entity_poly.type
_entity_poly.pdbx_seq_one_letter_code
_entity_poly.pdbx_strand_id
1 'polypeptide(L)' 'GLRVVAEGVENKVTADWLSGLGCDQLQGFFFARPMQADDIPAWVVANEREVQHRISTAPV' A
#
# COMPACT_ATOMS: atom_id res chain seq x y z
N GLY A 1 -14.05 -1.68 15.57
CA GLY A 1 -14.10 -2.85 14.67
C GLY A 1 -12.73 -3.50 14.61
N LEU A 2 -12.56 -4.55 13.80
CA LEU A 2 -11.24 -5.09 13.46
C LEU A 2 -10.65 -4.31 12.29
N ARG A 3 -9.31 -4.26 12.20
CA ARG A 3 -8.62 -3.77 11.00
C ARG A 3 -8.53 -4.87 9.95
N VAL A 4 -8.76 -4.52 8.69
CA VAL A 4 -8.80 -5.41 7.53
C VAL A 4 -7.66 -5.05 6.57
N VAL A 5 -7.01 -6.08 6.05
CA VAL A 5 -6.01 -5.97 4.98
C VAL A 5 -6.57 -6.64 3.74
N ALA A 6 -6.53 -5.95 2.60
CA ALA A 6 -6.82 -6.55 1.30
C ALA A 6 -5.50 -6.89 0.58
N GLU A 7 -5.27 -8.17 0.32
CA GLU A 7 -4.09 -8.68 -0.38
C GLU A 7 -4.38 -8.96 -1.87
N GLY A 8 -3.35 -8.92 -2.71
CA GLY A 8 -3.48 -9.17 -4.15
C GLY A 8 -3.96 -7.97 -4.97
N VAL A 9 -3.72 -6.75 -4.51
CA VAL A 9 -4.08 -5.53 -5.26
C VAL A 9 -3.10 -5.29 -6.41
N GLU A 10 -3.57 -5.44 -7.65
CA GLU A 10 -2.70 -5.41 -8.85
C GLU A 10 -2.83 -4.14 -9.70
N ASN A 11 -3.84 -3.30 -9.46
CA ASN A 11 -4.03 -2.06 -10.22
C ASN A 11 -4.72 -0.96 -9.40
N LYS A 12 -4.67 0.27 -9.92
CA LYS A 12 -5.22 1.48 -9.27
C LYS A 12 -6.73 1.39 -9.06
N VAL A 13 -7.48 0.85 -10.01
CA VAL A 13 -8.94 0.76 -9.92
C VAL A 13 -9.36 -0.11 -8.73
N THR A 14 -8.70 -1.26 -8.55
CA THR A 14 -8.92 -2.13 -7.40
C THR A 14 -8.51 -1.45 -6.09
N ALA A 15 -7.37 -0.72 -6.06
CA ALA A 15 -6.92 0.01 -4.88
C ALA A 15 -7.91 1.10 -4.45
N ASP A 16 -8.39 1.91 -5.39
CA ASP A 16 -9.35 2.99 -5.15
C ASP A 16 -10.68 2.41 -4.64
N TRP A 17 -11.15 1.32 -5.24
CA TRP A 17 -12.41 0.67 -4.84
C TRP A 17 -12.34 0.10 -3.41
N LEU A 18 -11.28 -0.65 -3.08
CA LEU A 18 -11.10 -1.23 -1.75
C LEU A 18 -10.92 -0.15 -0.67
N SER A 19 -10.24 0.95 -1.00
CA SER A 19 -10.13 2.11 -0.11
C SER A 19 -11.50 2.75 0.13
N GLY A 20 -12.31 2.90 -0.91
CA GLY A 20 -13.67 3.44 -0.81
C GLY A 20 -14.64 2.55 0.00
N LEU A 21 -14.36 1.24 0.08
CA LEU A 21 -15.08 0.31 0.95
C LEU A 21 -14.60 0.33 2.42
N GLY A 22 -13.56 1.10 2.72
CA GLY A 22 -13.02 1.23 4.08
C GLY A 22 -12.02 0.13 4.46
N CYS A 23 -11.34 -0.51 3.51
CA CYS A 23 -10.20 -1.37 3.85
C CYS A 23 -9.07 -0.52 4.45
N ASP A 24 -8.57 -0.90 5.62
CA ASP A 24 -7.54 -0.13 6.34
C ASP A 24 -6.17 -0.19 5.65
N GLN A 25 -5.84 -1.34 5.06
CA GLN A 25 -4.54 -1.58 4.44
C GLN A 25 -4.68 -2.39 3.15
N LEU A 26 -3.78 -2.11 2.20
CA LEU A 26 -3.75 -2.75 0.89
C LEU A 26 -2.35 -3.27 0.59
N GLN A 27 -2.26 -4.49 0.07
CA GLN A 27 -1.01 -5.11 -0.36
C GLN A 27 -1.17 -5.74 -1.76
N GLY A 28 -0.17 -5.59 -2.61
CA GLY A 28 -0.11 -6.27 -3.90
C GLY A 28 0.87 -5.62 -4.86
N PHE A 29 0.96 -6.19 -6.06
CA PHE A 29 1.94 -5.77 -7.08
C PHE A 29 1.72 -4.37 -7.62
N PHE A 30 0.53 -3.78 -7.40
CA PHE A 30 0.30 -2.37 -7.67
C PHE A 30 1.24 -1.46 -6.85
N PHE A 31 1.61 -1.87 -5.64
CA PHE A 31 2.47 -1.10 -4.75
C PHE A 31 3.93 -1.53 -4.87
N ALA A 32 4.18 -2.83 -4.74
CA ALA A 32 5.51 -3.39 -4.84
C ALA A 32 5.44 -4.89 -5.12
N ARG A 33 6.44 -5.39 -5.86
CA ARG A 33 6.72 -6.84 -5.90
C ARG A 33 7.42 -7.24 -4.59
N PRO A 34 7.28 -8.50 -4.14
CA PRO A 34 8.16 -9.06 -3.13
C PRO A 34 9.63 -8.84 -3.51
N MET A 35 10.43 -8.43 -2.54
CA MET A 35 11.86 -8.14 -2.70
C MET A 35 12.63 -8.72 -1.50
N GLN A 36 13.96 -8.78 -1.59
CA GLN A 36 14.75 -9.20 -0.44
C GLN A 36 14.69 -8.12 0.64
N ALA A 37 14.90 -8.53 1.90
CA ALA A 37 14.86 -7.59 3.03
C ALA A 37 15.87 -6.44 2.85
N ASP A 38 17.05 -6.75 2.31
CA ASP A 38 18.13 -5.78 2.06
C ASP A 38 17.78 -4.75 0.97
N ASP A 39 16.79 -5.03 0.12
CA ASP A 39 16.32 -4.12 -0.92
C ASP A 39 15.31 -3.09 -0.40
N ILE A 40 14.68 -3.35 0.75
CA ILE A 40 13.60 -2.51 1.30
C ILE A 40 14.08 -1.06 1.53
N PRO A 41 15.24 -0.79 2.17
CA PRO A 41 15.68 0.59 2.41
C PRO A 41 15.84 1.38 1.10
N ALA A 42 16.44 0.76 0.07
CA ALA A 42 16.61 1.39 -1.23
C ALA A 42 15.26 1.65 -1.91
N TRP A 43 14.33 0.70 -1.82
CA TRP A 43 12.98 0.87 -2.33
C TRP A 43 12.23 2.01 -1.62
N VAL A 44 12.31 2.11 -0.29
CA VAL A 44 11.66 3.19 0.47
C VAL A 44 12.17 4.55 0.02
N VAL A 45 13.50 4.72 -0.08
CA VAL A 45 14.14 5.98 -0.52
C VAL A 45 13.71 6.34 -1.95
N ALA A 46 13.67 5.37 -2.85
CA ALA A 46 13.24 5.59 -4.23
C ALA A 46 11.76 6.00 -4.36
N ASN A 47 10.90 5.60 -3.41
CA ASN A 47 9.45 5.76 -3.46
C ASN A 47 8.90 6.70 -2.35
N GLU A 48 9.76 7.53 -1.73
CA GLU A 48 9.40 8.38 -0.57
C GLU A 48 8.14 9.23 -0.79
N ARG A 49 7.97 9.81 -1.99
CA ARG A 49 6.80 10.66 -2.29
C ARG A 49 5.48 9.89 -2.24
N GLU A 50 5.48 8.65 -2.72
CA GLU A 50 4.30 7.79 -2.73
C GLU A 50 4.01 7.21 -1.35
N VAL A 51 5.06 6.84 -0.62
CA VAL A 51 4.97 6.37 0.77
C VAL A 51 4.41 7.48 1.67
N GLN A 52 4.95 8.71 1.57
CA GLN A 52 4.54 9.84 2.41
C GLN A 52 3.10 10.29 2.16
N HIS A 53 2.67 10.33 0.89
CA HIS A 53 1.30 10.71 0.54
C HIS A 53 0.27 9.75 1.14
N ARG A 54 0.60 8.46 1.23
CA ARG A 54 -0.33 7.41 1.68
C ARG A 54 -0.34 7.19 3.20
N ILE A 55 0.76 7.50 3.90
CA ILE A 55 0.79 7.54 5.37
C ILE A 55 -0.07 8.71 5.90
N SER A 56 -0.09 9.85 5.19
CA SER A 56 -0.85 11.03 5.61
C SER A 56 -2.37 10.90 5.43
N THR A 57 -2.85 9.94 4.62
CA THR A 57 -4.28 9.76 4.31
C THR A 57 -4.93 8.60 5.04
N ALA A 58 -4.20 7.83 5.86
CA ALA A 58 -4.79 6.80 6.69
C ALA A 58 -5.52 7.46 7.87
N PRO A 59 -6.87 7.40 7.96
CA PRO A 59 -7.55 7.82 9.17
C PRO A 59 -7.22 6.78 10.26
N VAL A 60 -6.83 7.26 11.44
CA VAL A 60 -6.85 6.48 12.68
C VAL A 60 -8.26 6.03 13.03
#